data_AF-A0A496Q633-F1
#
_entry.id   AF-A0A496Q633-F1
#
_cell.length_a   1.000
_cell.length_b   1.000
_cell.length_c   1.000
_cell.angle_alpha   90.00
_cell.angle_beta   90.00
_cell.angle_gamma   90.00
#
_symmetry.space_group_name_H-M   'P 1'
#
loop_
_entity.id
_entity.type
_entity.pdbx_description
1 polymer ?
#
loop_
_entity_poly.entity_id
_entity_poly.type
_entity_poly.pdbx_seq_one_letter_code
_entity_poly.pdbx_strand_id
1 'polypeptide(L)' 'MNHGYRLVDAAIEVIRKSGLNHLVGPSETTVEGEFEEIVELLRHLTTEMEKQVERFILDVSFDYARSGVSISEKTAPYR' A
#
# COMPACT_ATOMS: atom_id res chain seq x y z
N MET A 1 16.87 -15.54 -5.89
CA MET A 1 16.05 -14.36 -5.55
C MET A 1 16.26 -14.03 -4.09
N ASN A 2 16.58 -12.77 -3.77
CA ASN A 2 16.71 -12.33 -2.38
C ASN A 2 15.36 -12.50 -1.67
N HIS A 3 15.35 -13.08 -0.45
CA HIS A 3 14.11 -13.46 0.25
C HIS A 3 13.16 -12.29 0.46
N GLY A 4 13.70 -11.08 0.69
CA GLY A 4 12.94 -9.85 0.89
C GLY A 4 12.12 -9.43 -0.33
N TYR A 5 12.63 -9.62 -1.56
CA TYR A 5 11.87 -9.26 -2.76
C TYR A 5 10.61 -10.10 -2.93
N ARG A 6 10.62 -11.37 -2.51
CA ARG A 6 9.41 -12.22 -2.59
C ARG A 6 8.27 -11.72 -1.67
N LEU A 7 8.61 -11.25 -0.47
CA LEU A 7 7.60 -10.69 0.46
C LEU A 7 7.03 -9.37 -0.10
N VAL A 8 7.90 -8.53 -0.67
CA VAL A 8 7.49 -7.29 -1.33
C VAL A 8 6.59 -7.57 -2.54
N ASP A 9 6.94 -8.55 -3.38
CA ASP A 9 6.13 -8.95 -4.54
C ASP A 9 4.73 -9.42 -4.12
N ALA A 10 4.63 -10.21 -3.05
CA ALA A 10 3.34 -10.66 -2.52
C ALA A 10 2.50 -9.51 -1.98
N ALA A 11 3.10 -8.54 -1.27
CA ALA A 11 2.40 -7.35 -0.81
C ALA A 11 1.89 -6.50 -1.99
N ILE A 12 2.72 -6.28 -3.02
CA ILE A 12 2.32 -5.54 -4.22
C ILE A 12 1.16 -6.24 -4.94
N GLU A 13 1.16 -7.57 -4.99
CA GLU A 13 0.08 -8.33 -5.62
C GLU A 13 -1.26 -8.17 -4.88
N VAL A 14 -1.25 -8.12 -3.53
CA VAL A 14 -2.45 -7.81 -2.74
C VAL A 14 -2.95 -6.40 -3.06
N ILE A 15 -2.05 -5.41 -3.13
CA ILE A 15 -2.40 -4.03 -3.48
C ILE A 15 -3.01 -3.98 -4.89
N ARG A 16 -2.40 -4.65 -5.88
CA ARG A 16 -2.93 -4.69 -7.25
C ARG A 16 -4.33 -5.30 -7.33
N LYS A 17 -4.58 -6.38 -6.56
CA LYS A 17 -5.88 -7.05 -6.50
C LYS A 17 -6.97 -6.22 -5.84
N SER A 18 -6.60 -5.23 -5.01
CA SER A 18 -7.59 -4.32 -4.40
C SER A 18 -8.32 -3.46 -5.44
N GLY A 19 -7.71 -3.23 -6.60
CA GLY A 19 -8.25 -2.33 -7.63
C GLY A 19 -8.15 -0.84 -7.28
N LEU A 20 -7.60 -0.49 -6.11
CA LEU A 20 -7.38 0.90 -5.71
C LEU A 20 -6.28 1.56 -6.56
N ASN A 21 -6.41 2.87 -6.75
CA ASN A 21 -5.37 3.67 -7.38
C ASN A 21 -4.11 3.60 -6.52
N HIS A 22 -2.97 3.27 -7.12
CA HIS A 22 -1.73 3.09 -6.39
C HIS A 22 -0.50 3.40 -7.22
N LEU A 23 0.59 3.70 -6.53
CA LEU A 23 1.89 4.00 -7.10
C LEU A 23 2.97 3.27 -6.29
N VAL A 24 3.64 2.30 -6.93
CA VAL A 24 4.81 1.64 -6.35
C VAL A 24 6.02 2.57 -6.48
N GLY A 25 6.56 3.00 -5.33
CA GLY A 25 7.79 3.76 -5.23
C GLY A 25 8.98 2.89 -4.80
N PRO A 26 10.18 3.48 -4.69
CA PRO A 26 11.39 2.77 -4.30
C PRO A 26 11.41 2.33 -2.83
N SER A 27 10.64 2.98 -1.95
CA SER A 27 10.64 2.73 -0.50
C SER A 27 9.27 2.40 0.07
N GLU A 28 8.19 2.79 -0.63
CA GLU A 28 6.81 2.59 -0.19
C GLU A 28 5.91 2.41 -1.41
N THR A 29 4.69 1.95 -1.19
CA THR A 29 3.61 1.99 -2.19
C THR A 29 2.53 2.92 -1.67
N THR A 30 2.27 4.00 -2.40
CA THR A 30 1.18 4.93 -2.09
C THR A 30 -0.12 4.38 -2.65
N VAL A 31 -1.20 4.39 -1.86
CA VAL A 31 -2.55 3.95 -2.27
C VAL A 31 -3.53 5.08 -2.00
N GLU A 32 -4.49 5.27 -2.90
CA GLU A 32 -5.55 6.27 -2.82
C GLU A 32 -6.92 5.59 -2.94
N GLY A 33 -7.83 5.94 -2.04
CA GLY A 33 -9.17 5.36 -1.93
C GLY A 33 -9.90 5.88 -0.69
N GLU A 34 -11.09 5.34 -0.43
CA GLU A 34 -11.80 5.66 0.80
C GLU A 34 -11.10 5.06 2.01
N PHE A 35 -11.19 5.73 3.16
CA PHE A 35 -10.46 5.30 4.36
C PHE A 35 -10.76 3.85 4.75
N GLU A 36 -12.03 3.43 4.71
CA GLU A 36 -12.40 2.05 5.07
C GLU A 36 -11.86 1.02 4.06
N GLU A 37 -11.79 1.35 2.77
CA GLU A 37 -11.19 0.49 1.74
C GLU A 37 -9.69 0.30 1.99
N ILE A 38 -9.00 1.37 2.38
CA ILE A 38 -7.57 1.32 2.73
C ILE A 38 -7.36 0.48 3.99
N VAL A 39 -8.20 0.65 5.02
CA VAL A 39 -8.09 -0.17 6.24
C VAL A 39 -8.34 -1.65 5.93
N GLU A 40 -9.31 -1.98 5.07
CA GLU A 40 -9.55 -3.36 4.62
C GLU A 40 -8.35 -3.92 3.83
N LEU A 41 -7.73 -3.12 2.97
CA LEU A 41 -6.49 -3.50 2.28
C LEU A 41 -5.37 -3.80 3.29
N LEU A 42 -5.20 -3.01 4.34
CA LEU A 42 -4.18 -3.26 5.38
C LEU A 42 -4.45 -4.58 6.14
N ARG A 43 -5.72 -4.92 6.40
CA ARG A 43 -6.10 -6.21 6.98
C ARG A 43 -5.68 -7.36 6.05
N HIS A 44 -6.00 -7.27 4.76
CA HIS A 44 -5.59 -8.28 3.77
C HIS A 44 -4.07 -8.41 3.62
N LEU A 45 -3.33 -7.30 3.62
CA LEU A 45 -1.87 -7.30 3.59
C LEU A 45 -1.30 -8.04 4.80
N THR A 46 -1.80 -7.73 6.01
CA THR A 46 -1.37 -8.37 7.25
C THR A 46 -1.61 -9.88 7.20
N THR A 47 -2.83 -10.30 6.83
CA THR A 47 -3.17 -11.73 6.69
C THR A 47 -2.30 -12.44 5.65
N GLU A 48 -1.91 -11.77 4.56
CA GLU A 48 -1.02 -12.37 3.57
C GLU A 48 0.42 -12.50 4.07
N MET A 49 0.94 -11.51 4.80
CA MET A 49 2.29 -11.55 5.35
C MET A 49 2.43 -12.59 6.47
N GLU A 50 1.42 -12.77 7.32
CA GLU A 50 1.40 -13.78 8.40
C GLU A 50 1.59 -15.21 7.89
N LYS A 51 1.20 -15.50 6.64
CA LYS A 51 1.40 -16.82 6.01
C LYS A 51 2.85 -17.07 5.60
N GLN A 52 3.66 -16.02 5.49
CA GLN A 52 4.97 -16.07 4.83
C GLN A 52 6.13 -15.75 5.77
N VAL A 53 5.90 -15.00 6.85
CA VAL A 53 6.95 -14.60 7.80
C VAL A 53 6.39 -14.46 9.22
N GLU A 54 7.18 -14.90 10.21
CA GLU A 54 6.81 -14.84 11.62
C GLU A 54 6.72 -13.42 12.17
N ARG A 55 7.55 -12.51 11.64
CA ARG A 55 7.59 -11.11 12.05
C ARG A 55 7.89 -10.20 10.88
N PHE A 56 7.07 -9.16 10.72
CA PHE A 56 7.30 -8.06 9.77
C PHE A 56 6.95 -6.73 10.43
N ILE A 57 7.36 -5.63 9.78
CA ILE A 57 6.93 -4.27 10.13
C ILE A 57 6.06 -3.79 8.98
N LEU A 58 4.86 -3.35 9.30
CA LEU A 58 3.97 -2.64 8.37
C LEU A 58 3.91 -1.19 8.83
N ASP A 59 4.65 -0.33 8.14
CA ASP A 59 4.63 1.12 8.38
C ASP A 59 3.61 1.77 7.45
N VAL A 60 2.73 2.61 8.00
CA VAL A 60 1.62 3.22 7.28
C VAL A 60 1.49 4.68 7.68
N SER A 61 1.50 5.55 6.68
CA SER A 61 1.22 6.97 6.83
C SER A 61 -0.07 7.32 6.09
N PHE A 62 -0.99 8.01 6.77
CA PHE A 62 -2.22 8.50 6.18
C PHE A 62 -2.14 10.01 5.97
N ASP A 63 -2.40 10.45 4.75
CA ASP A 63 -2.79 11.83 4.49
C ASP A 63 -4.32 11.87 4.38
N TYR A 64 -4.97 12.55 5.34
CA TYR A 64 -6.42 12.59 5.43
C TYR A 64 -6.91 14.04 5.42
N ALA A 65 -7.81 14.32 4.50
CA ALA A 65 -8.60 15.54 4.47
C ALA A 65 -10.07 15.18 4.28
N ARG A 66 -10.96 15.81 5.06
CA ARG A 66 -12.41 15.62 4.91
C ARG A 66 -12.92 15.99 3.51
N SER A 67 -12.23 16.90 2.82
CA SER A 67 -12.50 17.29 1.43
C SER A 67 -11.99 16.28 0.39
N GLY A 68 -11.30 15.23 0.82
CA GLY A 68 -10.48 14.40 -0.04
C GLY A 68 -9.09 15.01 -0.26
N VAL A 69 -8.14 14.14 -0.60
CA VAL A 69 -6.78 14.45 -1.03
C VAL A 69 -6.38 13.39 -2.06
N SER A 70 -5.60 13.76 -3.08
CA SER A 70 -5.16 12.82 -4.12
C SER A 70 -3.66 12.82 -4.34
N ILE A 71 -3.14 11.68 -4.81
CA ILE A 71 -1.79 11.50 -5.34
C ILE A 71 -1.53 12.51 -6.45
N SER A 72 -2.49 12.68 -7.36
CA SER A 72 -2.33 13.59 -8.50
C SER A 72 -2.12 15.04 -8.08
N GLU A 73 -2.93 15.54 -7.13
CA GLU A 73 -2.82 16.91 -6.61
C GLU A 73 -1.41 17.19 -6.02
N LYS A 74 -0.86 16.21 -5.30
CA LYS A 74 0.44 16.33 -4.63
C LYS A 74 1.63 16.12 -5.55
N THR A 75 1.46 15.39 -6.66
CA THR A 75 2.57 14.95 -7.51
C THR A 75 2.60 15.59 -8.90
N ALA A 76 1.47 16.05 -9.43
CA ALA A 76 1.38 16.66 -10.75
C ALA A 76 2.37 17.81 -10.99
N PRO A 77 2.68 18.69 -10.01
CA PRO A 77 3.69 19.74 -10.22
C PRO A 77 5.13 19.24 -10.39
N TYR A 78 5.40 17.97 -10.07
CA TYR A 78 6.74 17.39 -10.01
C TYR A 78 6.90 16.20 -10.97
N ARG A 79 5.96 16.01 -11.90
CA ARG A 79 5.94 14.93 -12.88
C ARG A 79 5.81 15.44 -14.30
#